data_AF-A0A090ZCL1-F1
#
_entry.id   AF-A0A090ZCL1-F1
#
_cell.length_a   1.000
_cell.length_b   1.000
_cell.length_c   1.000
_cell.angle_alpha   90.00
_cell.angle_beta   90.00
_cell.angle_gamma   90.00
#
_symmetry.space_group_name_H-M   'P 1'
#
loop_
_entity.id
_entity.type
_entity.pdbx_description
1 polymer ?
#
loop_
_entity_poly.entity_id
_entity_poly.type
_entity_poly.pdbx_seq_one_letter_code
_entity_poly.pdbx_strand_id
1 'polypeptide(L)'
;MNQDPVLQKAMNKWERMSQDSSFRQAYEAREKELMDEAAKFAHAEQQGIKKGLNKEKVQLIRGMHKNNVSAEDIAKFTGISIEEIRKILV
;
A
#
# COMPACT_ATOMS: atom_id res chain seq x y z
N MET A 1 8.77 -0.67 -48.84
CA MET A 1 9.34 -0.44 -47.50
C MET A 1 10.20 -1.65 -47.17
N ASN A 2 11.52 -1.56 -47.38
CA ASN A 2 12.42 -2.66 -47.03
C ASN A 2 12.61 -2.63 -45.52
N GLN A 3 11.93 -3.53 -44.80
CA GLN A 3 12.25 -3.75 -43.40
C GLN A 3 13.71 -4.22 -43.34
N ASP A 4 14.51 -3.51 -42.54
CA ASP A 4 15.91 -3.82 -42.31
C ASP A 4 16.04 -5.32 -41.99
N PRO A 5 16.91 -6.09 -42.68
CA PRO A 5 17.09 -7.52 -42.45
C PRO A 5 17.39 -7.85 -40.97
N VAL A 6 18.04 -6.94 -40.25
CA VAL A 6 18.31 -7.08 -38.81
C VAL A 6 17.01 -6.95 -38.01
N LEU A 7 16.16 -5.99 -38.36
CA LEU A 7 14.86 -5.78 -37.72
C LEU A 7 13.94 -6.98 -37.95
N GLN A 8 13.87 -7.50 -39.18
CA GLN A 8 13.04 -8.68 -39.49
C GLN A 8 13.50 -9.92 -38.72
N LYS A 9 14.82 -10.12 -38.61
CA LYS A 9 15.41 -11.23 -37.85
C LYS A 9 15.11 -11.11 -36.36
N ALA A 10 15.13 -9.90 -35.81
CA ALA A 10 14.76 -9.63 -34.42
C ALA A 10 13.26 -9.91 -34.19
N MET A 11 12.38 -9.47 -35.09
CA MET A 11 10.93 -9.71 -35.02
C MET A 11 10.58 -11.20 -35.08
N ASN A 12 11.13 -11.95 -36.04
CA ASN A 12 10.86 -13.38 -36.17
C ASN A 12 11.38 -14.18 -34.96
N LYS A 13 12.52 -13.77 -34.38
CA LYS A 13 13.06 -14.38 -33.17
C LYS A 13 12.15 -14.09 -31.97
N TRP A 14 11.67 -12.85 -31.84
CA TRP A 14 10.73 -12.45 -30.79
C TRP A 14 9.40 -13.21 -30.89
N GLU A 15 8.85 -13.32 -32.09
CA GLU A 15 7.59 -14.05 -32.34
C GLU A 15 7.73 -15.56 -32.03
N ARG A 16 8.87 -16.16 -32.38
CA ARG A 16 9.14 -17.56 -32.02
C ARG A 16 9.30 -17.76 -30.50
N MET A 17 9.91 -16.79 -29.81
CA MET A 17 10.06 -16.85 -28.35
C MET A 17 8.74 -16.58 -27.62
N SER A 18 7.87 -15.70 -28.14
CA SER A 18 6.57 -15.39 -27.53
C SER A 18 5.53 -16.51 -27.70
N GLN A 19 5.74 -17.41 -28.68
CA GLN A 19 5.01 -18.66 -28.86
C GLN A 19 5.54 -19.81 -28.00
N ASP A 20 6.72 -19.68 -27.40
CA ASP A 20 7.26 -20.68 -26.48
C ASP A 20 6.59 -20.57 -25.11
N SER A 21 5.84 -21.60 -24.73
CA SER A 21 5.14 -21.68 -23.46
C SER A 21 6.06 -21.47 -22.25
N SER A 22 7.31 -21.91 -22.32
CA SER A 22 8.29 -21.75 -21.23
C SER A 22 8.71 -20.30 -21.03
N PHE A 23 8.88 -19.55 -22.12
CA PHE A 23 9.21 -18.14 -22.09
C PHE A 23 8.06 -17.31 -21.53
N ARG A 24 6.82 -17.63 -21.94
CA ARG A 24 5.62 -16.97 -21.40
C ARG A 24 5.49 -17.21 -19.90
N GLN A 25 5.65 -18.45 -19.44
CA GLN A 25 5.60 -18.78 -18.02
C GLN A 25 6.68 -18.04 -17.22
N ALA A 26 7.92 -17.98 -17.72
CA ALA A 26 9.00 -17.26 -17.05
C ALA A 26 8.72 -15.75 -16.96
N TYR A 27 8.12 -15.17 -18.02
CA TYR A 27 7.72 -13.77 -18.03
C TYR A 27 6.60 -13.49 -17.03
N GLU A 28 5.53 -14.29 -17.06
CA GLU A 28 4.39 -14.18 -16.14
C GLU A 28 4.81 -14.36 -14.68
N ALA A 29 5.72 -15.31 -14.40
CA ALA A 29 6.26 -15.51 -13.06
C ALA A 29 7.02 -14.28 -12.55
N ARG A 30 7.87 -13.69 -13.40
CA ARG A 30 8.59 -12.46 -13.07
C ARG A 30 7.66 -11.28 -12.87
N GLU A 31 6.67 -11.11 -13.74
CA GLU A 31 5.66 -10.06 -13.61
C GLU A 31 4.90 -10.22 -12.29
N LYS A 32 4.50 -11.45 -11.95
CA LYS A 32 3.87 -11.75 -10.67
C LYS A 32 4.76 -11.40 -9.48
N GLU A 33 6.04 -11.76 -9.50
CA GLU A 33 6.98 -11.40 -8.42
C GLU A 33 7.06 -9.89 -8.20
N LEU A 34 7.14 -9.11 -9.29
CA LEU A 34 7.16 -7.65 -9.22
C LEU A 34 5.86 -7.08 -8.65
N MET A 35 4.72 -7.64 -9.04
CA MET A 35 3.41 -7.22 -8.51
C MET A 35 3.26 -7.58 -7.03
N ASP A 36 3.70 -8.77 -6.62
CA ASP A 36 3.67 -9.22 -5.23
C ASP A 36 4.59 -8.35 -4.36
N GLU A 37 5.76 -7.94 -4.88
CA GLU A 37 6.67 -7.02 -4.22
C GLU A 37 6.04 -5.62 -4.08
N ALA A 38 5.49 -5.06 -5.15
CA ALA A 38 4.80 -3.77 -5.11
C ALA A 38 3.62 -3.79 -4.12
N ALA A 39 2.84 -4.88 -4.10
CA ALA A 39 1.73 -5.05 -3.17
C ALA A 39 2.21 -5.10 -1.71
N LYS A 40 3.33 -5.77 -1.42
CA LYS A 40 3.93 -5.78 -0.07
C LYS A 40 4.32 -4.38 0.38
N PHE A 41 4.96 -3.60 -0.48
CA PHE A 41 5.35 -2.22 -0.15
C PHE A 41 4.13 -1.32 0.07
N ALA A 42 3.15 -1.35 -0.83
CA ALA A 42 1.91 -0.59 -0.68
C ALA A 42 1.18 -0.96 0.62
N HIS A 43 1.13 -2.26 0.96
CA HIS A 43 0.54 -2.70 2.21
C HIS A 43 1.31 -2.18 3.43
N ALA A 44 2.64 -2.26 3.42
CA ALA A 44 3.47 -1.76 4.51
C ALA A 44 3.30 -0.25 4.73
N GLU A 45 3.23 0.53 3.65
CA GLU A 45 2.98 1.97 3.69
C GLU A 45 1.61 2.29 4.29
N GLN A 46 0.54 1.65 3.79
CA GLN A 46 -0.82 1.84 4.33
C GLN A 46 -0.91 1.49 5.82
N GLN A 47 -0.27 0.40 6.24
CA GLN A 47 -0.20 0.01 7.65
C GLN A 47 0.59 1.02 8.48
N GLY A 48 1.68 1.58 7.92
CA GLY A 48 2.47 2.63 8.53
C GLY A 48 1.64 3.90 8.78
N ILE A 49 0.92 4.38 7.75
CA ILE A 49 0.03 5.54 7.85
C ILE A 49 -1.06 5.29 8.88
N LYS A 50 -1.75 4.15 8.82
CA LYS A 50 -2.81 3.79 9.78
C LYS A 50 -2.30 3.75 11.22
N LYS A 51 -1.11 3.17 11.45
CA LYS A 51 -0.46 3.16 12.77
C LYS A 51 -0.09 4.58 13.22
N GLY A 52 0.39 5.42 12.33
CA GLY A 52 0.72 6.83 12.59
C GLY A 52 -0.50 7.61 13.07
N LEU A 53 -1.58 7.58 12.28
CA LEU A 53 -2.84 8.26 12.60
C LEU A 53 -3.42 7.79 13.94
N ASN A 54 -3.39 6.47 14.21
CA ASN A 54 -3.86 5.94 15.50
C ASN A 54 -3.00 6.42 16.68
N LYS A 55 -1.67 6.47 16.52
CA LYS A 55 -0.77 6.98 17.56
C LYS A 55 -1.03 8.46 17.84
N GLU A 56 -1.19 9.27 16.80
CA GLU A 56 -1.50 10.69 16.91
C GLU A 56 -2.85 10.89 17.63
N LYS A 57 -3.89 10.16 17.23
CA LYS A 57 -5.22 10.18 17.88
C LYS A 57 -5.11 9.89 19.38
N VAL A 58 -4.36 8.84 19.75
CA VAL A 58 -4.16 8.46 21.16
C VAL A 58 -3.38 9.53 21.92
N GLN A 59 -2.33 10.09 21.33
CA GLN A 59 -1.52 11.14 21.95
C GLN A 59 -2.32 12.41 22.17
N LEU A 60 -3.14 12.82 21.19
CA LEU A 60 -4.03 13.97 21.29
C LEU A 60 -5.02 13.81 22.44
N ILE A 61 -5.75 12.68 22.50
CA ILE A 61 -6.73 12.41 23.56
C ILE A 61 -6.05 12.46 24.94
N ARG A 62 -4.90 11.78 25.09
CA ARG A 62 -4.15 11.77 26.35
C ARG A 62 -3.62 13.16 26.71
N GLY A 63 -3.19 13.94 25.72
CA GLY A 63 -2.75 15.31 25.91
C GLY A 63 -3.89 16.22 26.39
N MET A 64 -5.05 16.14 25.77
CA MET A 64 -6.23 16.91 26.16
C MET A 64 -6.71 16.51 27.57
N HIS A 65 -6.77 15.22 27.87
CA HIS A 65 -7.15 14.73 29.20
C HIS A 65 -6.17 15.18 30.29
N LYS A 66 -4.86 15.17 30.02
CA LYS A 66 -3.84 15.72 30.94
C LYS A 66 -4.00 17.21 31.21
N ASN A 67 -4.62 17.95 30.29
CA ASN A 67 -4.93 19.37 30.45
C ASN A 67 -6.34 19.60 31.03
N ASN A 68 -6.91 18.61 31.72
CA ASN A 68 -8.23 18.67 32.36
C ASN A 68 -9.40 18.89 31.40
N VAL A 69 -9.27 18.55 30.12
CA VAL A 69 -10.41 18.53 29.20
C VAL A 69 -11.23 17.26 29.46
N SER A 70 -12.55 17.42 29.65
CA SER A 70 -13.47 16.30 29.89
C SER A 70 -13.55 15.35 28.69
N ALA A 71 -13.87 14.08 28.92
CA ALA A 71 -14.04 13.11 27.84
C ALA A 71 -15.19 13.51 26.89
N GLU A 72 -16.20 14.17 27.42
CA GLU A 72 -17.35 14.70 26.69
C GLU A 72 -16.94 15.84 25.75
N ASP A 73 -16.06 16.74 26.19
CA ASP A 73 -15.58 17.84 25.34
C ASP A 73 -14.54 17.36 24.32
N ILE A 74 -13.69 16.40 24.68
CA ILE A 74 -12.80 15.74 23.71
C ILE A 74 -13.64 15.10 22.59
N ALA A 75 -14.73 14.40 22.93
CA ALA A 75 -15.63 13.80 21.94
C ALA A 75 -16.24 14.86 21.01
N LYS A 76 -16.70 15.99 21.55
CA LYS A 76 -17.24 17.11 20.76
C LYS A 76 -16.20 17.71 19.81
N PHE A 77 -14.97 17.94 20.28
CA PHE A 77 -13.93 18.60 19.47
C PHE A 77 -13.32 17.69 18.41
N THR A 78 -13.23 16.39 18.68
CA THR A 78 -12.54 15.43 17.81
C THR A 78 -13.49 14.60 16.95
N GLY A 79 -14.79 14.61 17.25
CA GLY A 79 -15.80 13.75 16.60
C GLY A 79 -15.66 12.27 16.97
N ILE A 80 -14.84 11.93 17.96
CA ILE A 80 -14.58 10.57 18.41
C ILE A 80 -15.65 10.18 19.44
N SER A 81 -16.15 8.95 19.37
CA SER A 81 -17.11 8.46 20.36
C SER A 81 -16.53 8.47 21.78
N ILE A 82 -17.38 8.80 22.77
CA ILE A 82 -17.01 8.79 24.19
C ILE A 82 -16.50 7.39 24.60
N GLU A 83 -17.10 6.33 24.05
CA GLU A 83 -16.67 4.95 24.31
C GLU A 83 -15.23 4.69 23.86
N GLU A 84 -14.85 5.17 22.68
CA GLU A 84 -13.50 5.00 22.15
C GLU A 84 -12.48 5.85 22.92
N ILE A 85 -12.86 7.07 23.32
CA ILE A 85 -12.02 7.91 24.19
C ILE A 85 -11.80 7.24 25.54
N ARG A 86 -12.85 6.69 26.16
CA ARG A 86 -12.74 5.95 27.42
C ARG A 86 -11.82 4.74 27.26
N LYS A 87 -11.95 3.96 26.18
CA LYS A 87 -11.02 2.83 25.90
C LYS A 87 -9.55 3.24 25.77
N ILE A 88 -9.26 4.46 25.32
CA ILE A 88 -7.90 4.98 25.17
C ILE A 88 -7.32 5.52 26.49
N LEU A 89 -8.21 5.99 27.38
CA LEU A 89 -7.88 6.57 28.68
C LEU A 89 -7.85 5.57 29.84
N VAL A 90 -8.50 4.39 29.69
CA VAL A 90 -8.36 3.21 30.57
C VAL A 90 -6.93 2.67 30.50
#